data_AF-A0AAU1KXU5-F1
#
_entry.id   AF-A0AAU1KXU5-F1
#
_cell.length_a   1.000
_cell.length_b   1.000
_cell.length_c   1.000
_cell.angle_alpha   90.00
_cell.angle_beta   90.00
_cell.angle_gamma   90.00
#
_symmetry.space_group_name_H-M   'P 1'
#
loop_
_entity.id
_entity.type
_entity.pdbx_description
1 polymer ?
#
loop_
_entity_poly.entity_id
_entity_poly.type
_entity_poly.pdbx_seq_one_letter_code
_entity_poly.pdbx_strand_id
1 'polypeptide(L)'
;MGSEGSKRSHAKAWAELLEANRPQSAEDEQSSPSLWLLLQAARHEPLLSAMYPWISMQQLSLSASDSWEEWGHEPLPAMFARPDSYSVVGRSDRGDRVAFKTADPAEAVAFAARLIRDQQVAQAEEPHVWSAEVDAVLRGAGWYPGRSIDTTVWRERLEADGFRMHVAAEDFLREFGGLTVGSSGPGITRAREAFELDPLLALGEDDRFGEWGEEIGRCLFPLGELDHGHAFLGLDEQGELYVVASWLARFGRMPEAMENLVLGVMPVRMADLGH
;
A
#
# COMPACT_ATOMS: atom_id res chain seq x y z
N MET A 1 -1.94 17.43 17.83
CA MET A 1 -2.36 18.46 16.85
C MET A 1 -2.31 17.95 15.39
N GLY A 2 -1.67 16.80 15.11
CA GLY A 2 -1.55 16.25 13.74
C GLY A 2 -2.82 15.56 13.19
N SER A 3 -3.68 14.97 14.02
CA SER A 3 -4.87 14.24 13.52
C SER A 3 -5.95 15.16 12.92
N GLU A 4 -6.10 16.39 13.42
CA GLU A 4 -7.01 17.38 12.82
C GLU A 4 -6.46 17.95 11.49
N GLY A 5 -5.14 18.14 11.39
CA GLY A 5 -4.47 18.60 10.18
C GLY A 5 -4.57 17.58 9.05
N SER A 6 -4.32 16.31 9.38
CA SER A 6 -4.49 15.16 8.48
C SER A 6 -5.94 14.99 8.03
N LYS A 7 -6.92 15.00 8.95
CA LYS A 7 -8.35 14.94 8.60
C LYS A 7 -8.78 16.10 7.70
N ARG A 8 -8.24 17.32 7.93
CA ARG A 8 -8.45 18.47 7.05
C ARG A 8 -7.86 18.26 5.66
N SER A 9 -6.68 17.66 5.56
CA SER A 9 -6.03 17.34 4.27
C SER A 9 -6.84 16.35 3.45
N HIS A 10 -7.32 15.26 4.06
CA HIS A 10 -8.19 14.27 3.39
C HIS A 10 -9.52 14.88 2.96
N ALA A 11 -10.16 15.63 3.86
CA ALA A 11 -11.44 16.27 3.56
C ALA A 11 -11.31 17.26 2.40
N LYS A 12 -10.17 17.96 2.29
CA LYS A 12 -9.85 18.87 1.19
C LYS A 12 -9.64 18.09 -0.11
N ALA A 13 -8.80 17.06 -0.12
CA ALA A 13 -8.54 16.26 -1.32
C ALA A 13 -9.84 15.62 -1.86
N TRP A 14 -10.66 15.05 -0.97
CA TRP A 14 -11.97 14.51 -1.36
C TRP A 14 -12.92 15.58 -1.91
N ALA A 15 -12.88 16.80 -1.37
CA ALA A 15 -13.69 17.90 -1.88
C ALA A 15 -13.23 18.32 -3.28
N GLU A 16 -11.93 18.39 -3.53
CA GLU A 16 -11.35 18.68 -4.85
C GLU A 16 -11.72 17.59 -5.87
N LEU A 17 -11.64 16.32 -5.49
CA LEU A 17 -12.04 15.19 -6.34
C LEU A 17 -13.52 15.25 -6.72
N LEU A 18 -14.39 15.52 -5.74
CA LEU A 18 -15.84 15.64 -5.94
C LEU A 18 -16.21 16.85 -6.78
N GLU A 19 -15.45 17.94 -6.68
CA GLU A 19 -15.65 19.14 -7.51
C GLU A 19 -15.23 18.88 -8.95
N ALA A 20 -14.06 18.24 -9.15
CA ALA A 20 -13.55 17.87 -10.47
C ALA A 20 -14.48 16.92 -11.23
N ASN A 21 -15.23 16.08 -10.51
CA ASN A 21 -16.19 15.13 -11.08
C ASN A 21 -17.65 15.59 -10.92
N ARG A 22 -17.92 16.86 -10.55
CA ARG A 22 -19.29 17.36 -10.43
C ARG A 22 -19.95 17.38 -11.82
N PRO A 23 -21.14 16.79 -12.00
CA PRO A 23 -21.83 16.80 -13.29
C PRO A 23 -22.17 18.23 -13.71
N GLN A 24 -21.77 18.63 -14.92
CA GLN A 24 -22.08 19.95 -15.49
C GLN A 24 -23.37 19.91 -16.32
N SER A 25 -23.68 18.77 -16.93
CA SER A 25 -24.94 18.47 -17.63
C SER A 25 -25.26 16.96 -17.57
N ALA A 26 -26.48 16.55 -17.94
CA ALA A 26 -26.87 15.13 -17.97
C ALA A 26 -26.27 14.34 -19.15
N GLU A 27 -25.65 15.02 -20.12
CA GLU A 27 -25.13 14.43 -21.37
C GLU A 27 -23.59 14.42 -21.43
N ASP A 28 -22.88 14.91 -20.40
CA ASP A 28 -21.42 14.91 -20.38
C ASP A 28 -20.86 13.48 -20.17
N GLU A 29 -20.29 12.90 -21.22
CA GLU A 29 -19.59 11.61 -21.17
C GLU A 29 -18.37 11.63 -20.22
N GLN A 30 -17.77 12.79 -19.98
CA GLN A 30 -16.61 12.96 -19.09
C GLN A 30 -16.98 13.08 -17.60
N SER A 31 -18.25 13.29 -17.25
CA SER A 31 -18.68 13.51 -15.86
C SER A 31 -20.08 12.96 -15.60
N SER A 32 -20.15 11.64 -15.36
CA SER A 32 -21.41 10.93 -15.11
C SER A 32 -22.01 11.25 -13.74
N PRO A 33 -23.31 11.61 -13.63
CA PRO A 33 -24.01 11.73 -12.35
C PRO A 33 -23.88 10.51 -11.46
N SER A 34 -23.83 9.30 -12.04
CA SER A 34 -23.64 8.07 -11.29
C SER A 34 -22.24 7.97 -10.68
N LEU A 35 -21.19 8.35 -11.42
CA LEU A 35 -19.83 8.36 -10.88
C LEU A 35 -19.72 9.34 -9.71
N TRP A 36 -20.37 10.50 -9.81
CA TRP A 36 -20.39 11.49 -8.74
C TRP A 36 -21.09 10.98 -7.46
N LEU A 37 -22.16 10.19 -7.60
CA LEU A 37 -22.83 9.52 -6.47
C LEU A 37 -21.95 8.42 -5.86
N LEU A 38 -21.25 7.64 -6.68
CA LEU A 38 -20.31 6.62 -6.22
C LEU A 38 -19.14 7.23 -5.42
N LEU A 39 -18.58 8.35 -5.89
CA LEU A 39 -17.53 9.08 -5.19
C LEU A 39 -17.99 9.63 -3.83
N GLN A 40 -19.24 10.10 -3.74
CA GLN A 40 -19.81 10.52 -2.44
C GLN A 40 -19.93 9.34 -1.48
N ALA A 41 -20.42 8.20 -1.96
CA ALA A 41 -20.51 6.99 -1.14
C ALA A 41 -19.11 6.54 -0.66
N ALA A 42 -18.10 6.55 -1.55
CA ALA A 42 -16.73 6.18 -1.21
C ALA A 42 -16.12 7.10 -0.14
N ARG A 43 -16.36 8.42 -0.24
CA ARG A 43 -15.94 9.40 0.79
C ARG A 43 -16.52 9.10 2.17
N HIS A 44 -17.71 8.51 2.24
CA HIS A 44 -18.39 8.18 3.49
C HIS A 44 -18.04 6.78 4.02
N GLU A 45 -17.41 5.91 3.23
CA GLU A 45 -16.96 4.59 3.69
C GLU A 45 -15.58 4.72 4.38
N PRO A 46 -15.41 4.25 5.64
CA PRO A 46 -14.22 4.53 6.43
C PRO A 46 -12.89 4.07 5.82
N LEU A 47 -12.86 2.90 5.16
CA LEU A 47 -11.66 2.33 4.55
C LEU A 47 -11.28 3.14 3.31
N LEU A 48 -12.20 3.32 2.36
CA LEU A 48 -11.94 4.07 1.12
C LEU A 48 -11.64 5.55 1.40
N SER A 49 -12.38 6.16 2.32
CA SER A 49 -12.16 7.55 2.75
C SER A 49 -10.77 7.77 3.34
N ALA A 50 -10.26 6.76 4.06
CA ALA A 50 -8.90 6.76 4.57
C ALA A 50 -7.88 6.54 3.45
N MET A 51 -8.15 5.70 2.45
CA MET A 51 -7.18 5.39 1.39
C MET A 51 -6.89 6.57 0.44
N TYR A 52 -7.84 7.46 0.19
CA TYR A 52 -7.61 8.66 -0.64
C TYR A 52 -7.12 9.85 0.20
N PRO A 53 -6.15 10.67 -0.26
CA PRO A 53 -5.60 10.75 -1.63
C PRO A 53 -4.40 9.85 -1.95
N TRP A 54 -3.97 8.99 -1.03
CA TRP A 54 -2.77 8.18 -1.22
C TRP A 54 -2.85 7.18 -2.35
N ILE A 55 -4.07 6.80 -2.71
CA ILE A 55 -4.32 6.04 -3.92
C ILE A 55 -5.06 6.88 -4.93
N SER A 56 -4.70 6.71 -6.20
CA SER A 56 -5.39 7.35 -7.32
C SER A 56 -6.77 6.73 -7.54
N MET A 57 -7.66 7.46 -8.22
CA MET A 57 -8.91 6.89 -8.71
C MET A 57 -8.69 5.69 -9.64
N GLN A 58 -7.56 5.68 -10.36
CA GLN A 58 -7.18 4.53 -11.16
C GLN A 58 -6.86 3.35 -10.25
N GLN A 59 -6.15 3.52 -9.14
CA GLN A 59 -5.88 2.39 -8.23
C GLN A 59 -7.14 1.87 -7.52
N LEU A 60 -8.17 2.70 -7.35
CA LEU A 60 -9.51 2.26 -6.91
C LEU A 60 -10.37 1.66 -8.04
N SER A 61 -9.84 1.60 -9.26
CA SER A 61 -10.52 1.07 -10.43
C SER A 61 -11.93 1.65 -10.62
N LEU A 62 -12.08 2.96 -10.36
CA LEU A 62 -13.33 3.69 -10.48
C LEU A 62 -13.54 4.17 -11.92
N SER A 63 -14.63 3.77 -12.55
CA SER A 63 -14.94 4.17 -13.92
C SER A 63 -16.41 4.50 -14.15
N ALA A 64 -16.67 5.47 -15.03
CA ALA A 64 -17.99 5.76 -15.59
C ALA A 64 -18.35 4.84 -16.78
N SER A 65 -17.37 4.10 -17.34
CA SER A 65 -17.55 3.17 -18.45
C SER A 65 -17.17 1.74 -18.05
N ASP A 66 -17.90 0.72 -18.51
CA ASP A 66 -17.54 -0.71 -18.33
C ASP A 66 -16.39 -1.13 -19.27
N SER A 67 -15.43 -0.24 -19.51
CA SER A 67 -14.23 -0.54 -20.29
C SER A 67 -13.32 -1.46 -19.49
N TRP A 68 -13.42 -2.77 -19.76
CA TRP A 68 -12.56 -3.81 -19.16
C TRP A 68 -11.14 -3.83 -19.75
N GLU A 69 -10.91 -3.13 -20.86
CA GLU A 69 -9.71 -3.27 -21.70
C GLU A 69 -8.47 -2.57 -21.11
N GLU A 70 -8.60 -1.84 -20.00
CA GLU A 70 -7.51 -1.05 -19.41
C GLU A 70 -6.82 -1.70 -18.20
N TRP A 71 -7.26 -2.87 -17.72
CA TRP A 71 -6.91 -3.35 -16.38
C TRP A 71 -6.13 -4.68 -16.38
N GLY A 72 -4.80 -4.57 -16.37
CA GLY A 72 -3.89 -5.68 -16.10
C GLY A 72 -3.68 -5.87 -14.60
N HIS A 73 -3.93 -7.10 -14.10
CA HIS A 73 -3.66 -7.54 -12.71
C HIS A 73 -4.03 -6.54 -11.61
N GLU A 74 -5.32 -6.40 -11.31
CA GLU A 74 -5.79 -5.49 -10.24
C GLU A 74 -5.52 -6.04 -8.83
N PRO A 75 -4.88 -5.27 -7.93
CA PRO A 75 -4.77 -5.58 -6.50
C PRO A 75 -6.01 -5.17 -5.69
N LEU A 76 -6.93 -4.37 -6.25
CA LEU A 76 -8.14 -3.86 -5.60
C LEU A 76 -9.38 -4.12 -6.48
N PRO A 77 -10.60 -4.19 -5.92
CA PRO A 77 -11.82 -4.40 -6.71
C PRO A 77 -12.18 -3.17 -7.55
N ALA A 78 -12.56 -3.40 -8.81
CA ALA A 78 -13.09 -2.39 -9.72
C ALA A 78 -14.54 -2.06 -9.44
N MET A 79 -14.89 -0.78 -9.50
CA MET A 79 -16.27 -0.31 -9.37
C MET A 79 -16.66 0.55 -10.57
N PHE A 80 -17.79 0.22 -11.18
CA PHE A 80 -18.32 0.86 -12.37
C PHE A 80 -19.63 1.57 -12.06
N ALA A 81 -19.80 2.79 -12.57
CA ALA A 81 -20.98 3.59 -12.39
C ALA A 81 -21.68 3.84 -13.74
N ARG A 82 -22.89 3.31 -13.90
CA ARG A 82 -23.79 3.54 -15.04
C ARG A 82 -25.04 4.30 -14.62
N PRO A 83 -25.78 4.89 -15.56
CA PRO A 83 -27.15 5.32 -15.29
C PRO A 83 -27.95 4.18 -14.64
N ASP A 84 -28.49 4.44 -13.46
CA ASP A 84 -29.32 3.53 -12.66
C ASP A 84 -28.67 2.20 -12.20
N SER A 85 -27.35 2.05 -12.30
CA SER A 85 -26.68 0.82 -11.89
C SER A 85 -25.21 1.01 -11.54
N TYR A 86 -24.76 0.25 -10.54
CA TYR A 86 -23.37 0.12 -10.14
C TYR A 86 -22.97 -1.35 -10.18
N SER A 87 -21.75 -1.65 -10.59
CA SER A 87 -21.18 -2.99 -10.51
C SER A 87 -19.81 -2.96 -9.85
N VAL A 88 -19.50 -4.01 -9.11
CA VAL A 88 -18.19 -4.22 -8.48
C VAL A 88 -17.68 -5.57 -8.93
N VAL A 89 -16.42 -5.61 -9.36
CA VAL A 89 -15.76 -6.86 -9.74
C VAL A 89 -14.40 -6.91 -9.10
N GLY A 90 -14.07 -8.06 -8.53
CA GLY A 90 -12.79 -8.27 -7.89
C GLY A 90 -12.55 -9.75 -7.67
N ARG A 91 -11.69 -10.05 -6.69
CA ARG A 91 -11.43 -11.41 -6.22
C ARG A 91 -11.87 -11.55 -4.77
N SER A 92 -12.38 -12.72 -4.42
CA SER A 92 -12.54 -13.11 -3.02
C SER A 92 -11.18 -13.40 -2.37
N ASP A 93 -11.20 -13.62 -1.06
CA ASP A 93 -10.12 -14.23 -0.27
C ASP A 93 -9.57 -15.52 -0.89
N ARG A 94 -10.44 -16.34 -1.49
CA ARG A 94 -10.07 -17.61 -2.15
C ARG A 94 -9.56 -17.46 -3.58
N GLY A 95 -9.45 -16.23 -4.09
CA GLY A 95 -9.02 -15.95 -5.46
C GLY A 95 -10.09 -16.13 -6.54
N ASP A 96 -11.32 -16.49 -6.16
CA ASP A 96 -12.44 -16.62 -7.09
C ASP A 96 -12.87 -15.24 -7.60
N ARG A 97 -13.19 -15.13 -8.90
CA ARG A 97 -13.76 -13.90 -9.45
C ARG A 97 -15.17 -13.70 -8.91
N VAL A 98 -15.40 -12.55 -8.29
CA VAL A 98 -16.71 -12.16 -7.78
C VAL A 98 -17.20 -10.92 -8.51
N ALA A 99 -18.50 -10.87 -8.78
CA ALA A 99 -19.17 -9.73 -9.36
C ALA A 99 -20.44 -9.43 -8.56
N PHE A 100 -20.66 -8.16 -8.26
CA PHE A 100 -21.83 -7.65 -7.57
C PHE A 100 -22.43 -6.51 -8.37
N LYS A 101 -23.76 -6.46 -8.48
CA LYS A 101 -24.48 -5.42 -9.20
C LYS A 101 -25.64 -4.92 -8.34
N THR A 102 -25.77 -3.62 -8.23
CA THR A 102 -26.79 -2.95 -7.41
C THR A 102 -27.23 -1.65 -8.06
N ALA A 103 -28.38 -1.12 -7.65
CA ALA A 103 -28.81 0.23 -8.00
C ALA A 103 -28.32 1.28 -6.98
N ASP A 104 -27.82 0.85 -5.82
CA ASP A 104 -27.37 1.73 -4.73
C ASP A 104 -25.83 1.87 -4.73
N PRO A 105 -25.27 3.09 -4.91
CA PRO A 105 -23.82 3.30 -4.86
C PRO A 105 -23.21 2.94 -3.50
N ALA A 106 -23.95 3.08 -2.40
CA ALA A 106 -23.47 2.76 -1.05
C ALA A 106 -23.27 1.25 -0.88
N GLU A 107 -24.16 0.43 -1.45
CA GLU A 107 -24.01 -1.03 -1.44
C GLU A 107 -22.81 -1.48 -2.28
N ALA A 108 -22.58 -0.85 -3.43
CA ALA A 108 -21.41 -1.13 -4.27
C ALA A 108 -20.11 -0.83 -3.50
N VAL A 109 -20.01 0.37 -2.92
CA VAL A 109 -18.86 0.77 -2.10
C VAL A 109 -18.64 -0.15 -0.91
N ALA A 110 -19.71 -0.51 -0.18
CA ALA A 110 -19.61 -1.40 0.97
C ALA A 110 -19.12 -2.80 0.56
N PHE A 111 -19.58 -3.31 -0.58
CA PHE A 111 -19.13 -4.58 -1.13
C PHE A 111 -17.64 -4.52 -1.53
N ALA A 112 -17.20 -3.46 -2.19
CA ALA A 112 -15.79 -3.26 -2.55
C ALA A 112 -14.89 -3.21 -1.30
N ALA A 113 -15.26 -2.40 -0.31
CA ALA A 113 -14.52 -2.30 0.95
C ALA A 113 -14.47 -3.63 1.71
N ARG A 114 -15.53 -4.45 1.63
CA ARG A 114 -15.52 -5.81 2.18
C ARG A 114 -14.51 -6.70 1.47
N LEU A 115 -14.47 -6.72 0.13
CA LEU A 115 -13.48 -7.53 -0.59
C LEU A 115 -12.04 -7.16 -0.23
N ILE A 116 -11.75 -5.86 -0.09
CA ILE A 116 -10.43 -5.38 0.32
C ILE A 116 -10.08 -5.92 1.72
N ARG A 117 -11.00 -5.82 2.68
CA ARG A 117 -10.80 -6.34 4.03
C ARG A 117 -10.64 -7.85 4.06
N ASP A 118 -11.48 -8.59 3.34
CA ASP A 118 -11.43 -10.05 3.29
C ASP A 118 -10.09 -10.52 2.69
N GLN A 119 -9.58 -9.83 1.67
CA GLN A 119 -8.25 -10.10 1.12
C GLN A 119 -7.13 -9.79 2.11
N GLN A 120 -7.20 -8.68 2.84
CA GLN A 120 -6.23 -8.34 3.88
C GLN A 120 -6.21 -9.39 5.01
N VAL A 121 -7.39 -9.86 5.44
CA VAL A 121 -7.50 -10.92 6.46
C VAL A 121 -6.96 -12.25 5.93
N ALA A 122 -7.31 -12.63 4.71
CA ALA A 122 -6.83 -13.88 4.11
C ALA A 122 -5.30 -13.89 3.91
N GLN A 123 -4.73 -12.75 3.49
CA GLN A 123 -3.28 -12.57 3.43
C GLN A 123 -2.61 -12.66 4.80
N ALA A 124 -3.30 -12.25 5.87
CA ALA A 124 -2.81 -12.40 7.24
C ALA A 124 -2.99 -13.83 7.81
N GLU A 125 -3.91 -14.63 7.27
CA GLU A 125 -4.27 -15.96 7.80
C GLU A 125 -3.55 -17.14 7.13
N GLU A 126 -3.03 -17.04 5.91
CA GLU A 126 -2.18 -18.09 5.34
C GLU A 126 -0.71 -17.90 5.79
N PRO A 127 -0.19 -18.74 6.70
CA PRO A 127 1.18 -18.60 7.16
C PRO A 127 2.12 -18.90 5.99
N HIS A 128 2.84 -17.87 5.54
CA HIS A 128 3.91 -18.06 4.58
C HIS A 128 4.96 -19.02 5.15
N VAL A 129 5.30 -20.05 4.38
CA VAL A 129 6.33 -21.02 4.76
C VAL A 129 7.67 -20.51 4.24
N TRP A 130 8.45 -19.93 5.13
CA TRP A 130 9.83 -19.51 4.83
C TRP A 130 10.70 -20.70 4.39
N SER A 131 11.66 -20.43 3.52
CA SER A 131 12.78 -21.34 3.28
C SER A 131 13.52 -21.60 4.59
N ALA A 132 14.10 -22.80 4.73
CA ALA A 132 14.74 -23.20 5.98
C ALA A 132 15.86 -22.25 6.41
N GLU A 133 16.54 -21.62 5.44
CA GLU A 133 17.57 -20.62 5.71
C GLU A 133 16.97 -19.30 6.22
N VAL A 134 15.92 -18.80 5.59
CA VAL A 134 15.25 -17.57 6.02
C VAL A 134 14.59 -17.72 7.38
N ASP A 135 13.91 -18.85 7.64
CA ASP A 135 13.34 -19.14 8.98
C ASP A 135 14.44 -19.12 10.06
N ALA A 136 15.61 -19.73 9.79
CA ALA A 136 16.72 -19.75 10.73
C ALA A 136 17.31 -18.36 10.98
N VAL A 137 17.47 -17.53 9.93
CA VAL A 137 17.96 -16.15 10.06
C VAL A 137 16.97 -15.29 10.86
N LEU A 138 15.69 -15.31 10.50
CA LEU A 138 14.66 -14.52 11.17
C LEU A 138 14.52 -14.93 12.64
N ARG A 139 14.48 -16.24 12.94
CA ARG A 139 14.48 -16.72 14.34
C ARG A 139 15.72 -16.34 15.10
N GLY A 140 16.89 -16.37 14.45
CA GLY A 140 18.15 -15.91 15.02
C GLY A 140 18.13 -14.42 15.40
N ALA A 141 17.38 -13.61 14.65
CA ALA A 141 17.13 -12.20 14.93
C ALA A 141 16.01 -11.95 15.96
N GLY A 142 15.34 -13.00 16.46
CA GLY A 142 14.29 -12.90 17.47
C GLY A 142 12.85 -12.95 16.94
N TRP A 143 12.65 -13.27 15.65
CA TRP A 143 11.32 -13.53 15.10
C TRP A 143 10.77 -14.89 15.55
N TYR A 144 9.45 -14.99 15.64
CA TYR A 144 8.74 -16.25 15.83
C TYR A 144 7.36 -16.17 15.15
N PRO A 145 6.77 -17.31 14.69
CA PRO A 145 5.46 -17.31 14.07
C PRO A 145 4.39 -16.69 14.97
N GLY A 146 3.59 -15.76 14.43
CA GLY A 146 2.57 -15.03 15.18
C GLY A 146 3.12 -13.93 16.10
N ARG A 147 4.40 -13.52 15.92
CA ARG A 147 4.95 -12.33 16.57
C ARG A 147 4.09 -11.11 16.23
N SER A 148 3.73 -10.36 17.26
CA SER A 148 2.99 -9.10 17.12
C SER A 148 3.43 -8.15 18.23
N ILE A 149 4.05 -7.04 17.85
CA ILE A 149 4.55 -6.00 18.77
C ILE A 149 3.74 -4.72 18.64
N ASP A 150 3.81 -3.88 19.68
CA ASP A 150 3.16 -2.57 19.67
C ASP A 150 3.97 -1.57 18.81
N THR A 151 3.32 -1.01 17.79
CA THR A 151 3.90 -0.06 16.83
C THR A 151 3.58 1.40 17.18
N THR A 152 2.82 1.65 18.25
CA THR A 152 2.30 2.98 18.60
C THR A 152 3.39 4.04 18.70
N VAL A 153 4.52 3.71 19.36
CA VAL A 153 5.64 4.65 19.53
C VAL A 153 6.26 5.07 18.20
N TRP A 154 6.39 4.14 17.25
CA TRP A 154 6.89 4.45 15.91
C TRP A 154 5.93 5.33 15.16
N ARG A 155 4.64 4.99 15.16
CA ARG A 155 3.59 5.79 14.53
C ARG A 155 3.61 7.23 15.03
N GLU A 156 3.58 7.44 16.34
CA GLU A 156 3.53 8.78 16.93
C GLU A 156 4.74 9.65 16.56
N ARG A 157 5.94 9.05 16.54
CA ARG A 157 7.18 9.77 16.21
C ARG A 157 7.29 10.09 14.74
N LEU A 158 7.00 9.12 13.88
CA LEU A 158 7.11 9.28 12.42
C LEU A 158 6.01 10.18 11.85
N GLU A 159 4.79 10.14 12.43
CA GLU A 159 3.73 11.09 12.06
C GLU A 159 4.08 12.56 12.40
N ALA A 160 4.91 12.78 13.41
CA ALA A 160 5.42 14.12 13.71
C ALA A 160 6.48 14.60 12.70
N ASP A 161 7.10 13.66 11.97
CA ASP A 161 8.17 13.86 11.00
C ASP A 161 7.65 13.83 9.55
N GLY A 162 6.33 13.83 9.34
CA GLY A 162 5.70 13.90 8.01
C GLY A 162 5.33 12.55 7.38
N PHE A 163 5.85 11.44 7.92
CA PHE A 163 5.45 10.11 7.48
C PHE A 163 4.04 9.74 7.92
N ARG A 164 3.38 8.87 7.17
CA ARG A 164 2.11 8.29 7.61
C ARG A 164 2.09 6.79 7.47
N MET A 165 1.94 6.11 8.60
CA MET A 165 1.91 4.66 8.65
C MET A 165 0.60 4.12 8.09
N HIS A 166 0.69 3.53 6.89
CA HIS A 166 -0.39 2.76 6.27
C HIS A 166 -0.50 1.35 6.87
N VAL A 167 -1.60 0.65 6.57
CA VAL A 167 -1.93 -0.66 7.14
C VAL A 167 -0.82 -1.69 6.86
N ALA A 168 -0.35 -1.78 5.61
CA ALA A 168 0.70 -2.75 5.26
C ALA A 168 2.01 -2.53 6.05
N ALA A 169 2.42 -1.28 6.30
CA ALA A 169 3.60 -0.98 7.10
C ALA A 169 3.37 -1.30 8.58
N GLU A 170 2.17 -1.01 9.10
CA GLU A 170 1.83 -1.37 10.48
C GLU A 170 1.87 -2.88 10.70
N ASP A 171 1.27 -3.66 9.80
CA ASP A 171 1.23 -5.12 9.89
C ASP A 171 2.64 -5.72 9.73
N PHE A 172 3.43 -5.20 8.80
CA PHE A 172 4.85 -5.56 8.69
C PHE A 172 5.60 -5.28 9.99
N LEU A 173 5.45 -4.08 10.58
CA LEU A 173 6.18 -3.69 11.79
C LEU A 173 5.70 -4.45 13.04
N ARG A 174 4.42 -4.82 13.12
CA ARG A 174 3.92 -5.72 14.16
C ARG A 174 4.66 -7.05 14.12
N GLU A 175 4.91 -7.59 12.94
CA GLU A 175 5.56 -8.90 12.80
C GLU A 175 7.09 -8.82 12.86
N PHE A 176 7.72 -7.89 12.14
CA PHE A 176 9.17 -7.85 11.90
C PHE A 176 9.87 -6.63 12.51
N GLY A 177 9.14 -5.65 13.03
CA GLY A 177 9.76 -4.45 13.59
C GLY A 177 10.70 -4.78 14.76
N GLY A 178 11.82 -4.07 14.85
CA GLY A 178 12.86 -4.23 15.86
C GLY A 178 13.76 -5.45 15.67
N LEU A 179 13.67 -6.16 14.54
CA LEU A 179 14.62 -7.21 14.19
C LEU A 179 15.89 -6.61 13.59
N THR A 180 17.04 -7.14 13.98
CA THR A 180 18.34 -6.80 13.39
C THR A 180 18.97 -8.07 12.81
N VAL A 181 19.29 -8.04 11.53
CA VAL A 181 19.96 -9.13 10.81
C VAL A 181 21.34 -8.65 10.39
N GLY A 182 22.38 -9.34 10.86
CA GLY A 182 23.76 -9.05 10.48
C GLY A 182 24.08 -9.51 9.05
N SER A 183 25.10 -8.89 8.43
CA SER A 183 25.63 -9.35 7.15
C SER A 183 26.44 -10.64 7.33
N SER A 184 26.21 -11.64 6.48
CA SER A 184 27.12 -12.80 6.41
C SER A 184 27.10 -13.47 5.04
N GLY A 185 28.27 -13.47 4.38
CA GLY A 185 28.57 -14.36 3.27
C GLY A 185 27.91 -14.00 1.92
N PRO A 186 28.13 -14.86 0.91
CA PRO A 186 27.52 -14.70 -0.41
C PRO A 186 25.99 -14.88 -0.33
N GLY A 187 25.24 -14.03 -1.02
CA GLY A 187 23.83 -14.26 -1.32
C GLY A 187 23.64 -14.90 -2.70
N ILE A 188 22.39 -15.02 -3.14
CA ILE A 188 22.03 -15.69 -4.40
C ILE A 188 22.58 -14.93 -5.62
N THR A 189 22.45 -13.60 -5.64
CA THR A 189 22.94 -12.77 -6.76
C THR A 189 23.80 -11.59 -6.33
N ARG A 190 23.82 -11.27 -5.03
CA ARG A 190 24.68 -10.25 -4.42
C ARG A 190 25.08 -10.70 -3.02
N ALA A 191 26.12 -10.11 -2.43
CA ALA A 191 26.44 -10.31 -1.02
C ALA A 191 25.23 -9.97 -0.13
N ARG A 192 25.06 -10.70 0.97
CA ARG A 192 24.03 -10.37 1.96
C ARG A 192 24.42 -9.11 2.71
N GLU A 193 23.48 -8.18 2.80
CA GLU A 193 23.66 -6.89 3.47
C GLU A 193 22.98 -6.95 4.84
N ALA A 194 23.58 -6.29 5.83
CA ALA A 194 22.97 -6.19 7.16
C ALA A 194 21.74 -5.30 7.07
N PHE A 195 20.71 -5.54 7.88
CA PHE A 195 19.58 -4.63 7.96
C PHE A 195 18.99 -4.60 9.37
N GLU A 196 18.40 -3.45 9.71
CA GLU A 196 17.71 -3.23 10.97
C GLU A 196 16.33 -2.66 10.69
N LEU A 197 15.30 -3.32 11.22
CA LEU A 197 13.90 -2.96 11.02
C LEU A 197 13.41 -2.03 12.14
N ASP A 198 14.15 -0.96 12.41
CA ASP A 198 13.71 0.16 13.24
C ASP A 198 13.39 1.37 12.33
N PRO A 199 12.11 1.71 12.13
CA PRO A 199 11.73 2.77 11.21
C PRO A 199 12.18 4.16 11.70
N LEU A 200 12.57 4.32 12.98
CA LEU A 200 13.12 5.57 13.49
C LEU A 200 14.53 5.89 12.97
N LEU A 201 15.22 4.91 12.37
CA LEU A 201 16.52 5.14 11.76
C LEU A 201 16.44 6.00 10.49
N ALA A 202 15.24 6.14 9.92
CA ALA A 202 14.97 7.00 8.76
C ALA A 202 14.36 8.37 9.14
N LEU A 203 14.45 8.80 10.41
CA LEU A 203 13.98 10.14 10.80
C LEU A 203 14.75 11.24 10.04
N GLY A 204 14.02 12.21 9.51
CA GLY A 204 14.54 13.30 8.67
C GLY A 204 14.77 12.93 7.21
N GLU A 205 14.29 11.76 6.76
CA GLU A 205 14.33 11.33 5.35
C GLU A 205 12.94 11.43 4.68
N ASP A 206 12.02 12.18 5.27
CA ASP A 206 10.65 12.39 4.77
C ASP A 206 10.63 13.00 3.37
N ASP A 207 11.50 13.97 3.09
CA ASP A 207 11.65 14.56 1.76
C ASP A 207 12.02 13.49 0.72
N ARG A 208 13.02 12.64 1.00
CA ARG A 208 13.50 11.61 0.06
C ARG A 208 12.44 10.54 -0.21
N PHE A 209 11.76 10.06 0.83
CA PHE A 209 10.70 9.08 0.69
C PHE A 209 9.48 9.67 -0.03
N GLY A 210 9.17 10.95 0.25
CA GLY A 210 8.12 11.71 -0.44
C GLY A 210 8.41 11.85 -1.93
N GLU A 211 9.60 12.32 -2.31
CA GLU A 211 10.03 12.47 -3.71
C GLU A 211 9.92 11.15 -4.49
N TRP A 212 10.48 10.06 -3.94
CA TRP A 212 10.36 8.75 -4.59
C TRP A 212 8.91 8.26 -4.67
N GLY A 213 8.14 8.44 -3.60
CA GLY A 213 6.73 8.06 -3.57
C GLY A 213 5.92 8.78 -4.65
N GLU A 214 6.12 10.09 -4.81
CA GLU A 214 5.52 10.87 -5.87
C GLU A 214 5.93 10.37 -7.26
N GLU A 215 7.21 10.07 -7.47
CA GLU A 215 7.72 9.58 -8.75
C GLU A 215 7.08 8.26 -9.18
N ILE A 216 6.88 7.32 -8.26
CA ILE A 216 6.27 6.01 -8.57
C ILE A 216 4.75 5.97 -8.36
N GLY A 217 4.14 7.08 -7.90
CA GLY A 217 2.73 7.14 -7.55
C GLY A 217 2.33 6.19 -6.42
N ARG A 218 3.17 6.07 -5.39
CA ARG A 218 2.98 5.21 -4.20
C ARG A 218 3.27 5.99 -2.91
N CYS A 219 2.81 5.46 -1.79
CA CYS A 219 3.12 6.00 -0.47
C CYS A 219 4.16 5.12 0.21
N LEU A 220 5.42 5.54 0.18
CA LEU A 220 6.50 4.83 0.84
C LEU A 220 6.55 5.15 2.34
N PHE A 221 6.59 4.10 3.17
CA PHE A 221 6.82 4.22 4.60
C PHE A 221 8.16 3.57 4.99
N PRO A 222 8.99 4.22 5.82
CA PRO A 222 10.28 3.68 6.23
C PRO A 222 10.09 2.49 7.16
N LEU A 223 10.87 1.44 6.93
CA LEU A 223 10.93 0.25 7.77
C LEU A 223 12.22 0.18 8.59
N GLY A 224 13.27 0.88 8.16
CA GLY A 224 14.56 0.94 8.82
C GLY A 224 15.71 1.10 7.82
N GLU A 225 16.87 0.58 8.14
CA GLU A 225 18.09 0.78 7.34
C GLU A 225 18.66 -0.53 6.74
N LEU A 226 19.40 -0.35 5.65
CA LEU A 226 20.17 -1.38 4.96
C LEU A 226 21.64 -0.98 4.96
N ASP A 227 22.50 -1.96 5.23
CA ASP A 227 23.96 -1.86 5.23
C ASP A 227 24.46 -0.70 6.10
N HIS A 228 24.08 -0.70 7.38
CA HIS A 228 24.54 0.28 8.38
C HIS A 228 24.29 1.74 8.00
N GLY A 229 23.10 2.03 7.46
CA GLY A 229 22.67 3.37 7.07
C GLY A 229 23.12 3.81 5.67
N HIS A 230 23.70 2.91 4.87
CA HIS A 230 24.04 3.20 3.46
C HIS A 230 22.80 3.39 2.58
N ALA A 231 21.70 2.73 2.91
CA ALA A 231 20.39 2.93 2.30
C ALA A 231 19.27 2.67 3.32
N PHE A 232 18.04 2.98 2.96
CA PHE A 232 16.86 2.71 3.79
C PHE A 232 15.99 1.64 3.16
N LEU A 233 15.22 0.95 4.00
CA LEU A 233 14.16 0.05 3.57
C LEU A 233 12.83 0.78 3.63
N GLY A 234 12.04 0.70 2.56
CA GLY A 234 10.70 1.29 2.47
C GLY A 234 9.67 0.27 2.02
N LEU A 235 8.43 0.41 2.48
CA LEU A 235 7.30 -0.39 2.02
C LEU A 235 6.24 0.53 1.42
N ASP A 236 5.63 0.12 0.31
CA ASP A 236 4.44 0.81 -0.19
C ASP A 236 3.14 0.27 0.42
N GLU A 237 2.04 0.95 0.13
CA GLU A 237 0.71 0.57 0.61
C GLU A 237 0.17 -0.74 0.00
N GLN A 238 0.85 -1.33 -1.00
CA GLN A 238 0.55 -2.64 -1.57
C GLN A 238 1.51 -3.75 -1.09
N GLY A 239 2.41 -3.44 -0.17
CA GLY A 239 3.35 -4.40 0.41
C GLY A 239 4.56 -4.71 -0.49
N GLU A 240 4.88 -3.89 -1.48
CA GLU A 240 6.16 -3.97 -2.20
C GLU A 240 7.27 -3.35 -1.35
N LEU A 241 8.38 -4.09 -1.20
CA LEU A 241 9.55 -3.69 -0.42
C LEU A 241 10.61 -3.06 -1.34
N TYR A 242 11.17 -1.94 -0.88
CA TYR A 242 12.10 -1.12 -1.62
C TYR A 242 13.41 -0.89 -0.85
N VAL A 243 14.48 -0.70 -1.60
CA VAL A 243 15.67 0.02 -1.16
C VAL A 243 15.53 1.46 -1.62
N VAL A 244 15.59 2.39 -0.67
CA VAL A 244 15.48 3.84 -0.87
C VAL A 244 16.83 4.48 -0.57
N ALA A 245 17.42 5.08 -1.60
CA ALA A 245 18.66 5.85 -1.51
C ALA A 245 18.57 7.05 -2.46
N SER A 246 19.70 7.55 -2.99
CA SER A 246 19.70 8.45 -4.15
C SER A 246 19.19 7.78 -5.44
N TRP A 247 18.56 6.62 -5.31
CA TRP A 247 18.03 5.74 -6.32
C TRP A 247 17.02 4.81 -5.66
N LEU A 248 16.12 4.24 -6.46
CA LEU A 248 15.10 3.32 -5.98
C LEU A 248 15.24 1.93 -6.63
N ALA A 249 15.09 0.87 -5.84
CA ALA A 249 14.98 -0.49 -6.35
C ALA A 249 13.98 -1.29 -5.51
N ARG A 250 13.35 -2.30 -6.11
CA ARG A 250 12.34 -3.14 -5.43
C ARG A 250 12.80 -4.58 -5.28
N PHE A 251 12.50 -5.19 -4.14
CA PHE A 251 12.73 -6.61 -3.86
C PHE A 251 11.55 -7.50 -4.27
N GLY A 252 10.37 -6.95 -4.53
CA GLY A 252 9.14 -7.71 -4.72
C GLY A 252 8.10 -7.35 -3.68
N ARG A 253 6.99 -8.09 -3.68
CA ARG A 253 5.95 -7.99 -2.65
C ARG A 253 6.21 -8.94 -1.50
N MET A 254 5.76 -8.56 -0.32
CA MET A 254 5.68 -9.48 0.81
C MET A 254 4.70 -10.62 0.49
N PRO A 255 4.98 -11.84 0.99
CA PRO A 255 6.13 -12.22 1.82
C PRO A 255 7.45 -12.50 1.06
N GLU A 256 7.41 -12.72 -0.26
CA GLU A 256 8.59 -13.13 -1.06
C GLU A 256 9.73 -12.10 -1.03
N ALA A 257 9.42 -10.83 -0.84
CA ALA A 257 10.43 -9.78 -0.73
C ALA A 257 11.39 -9.98 0.47
N MET A 258 10.89 -10.56 1.56
CA MET A 258 11.71 -10.88 2.73
C MET A 258 12.70 -12.02 2.42
N GLU A 259 12.29 -13.03 1.64
CA GLU A 259 13.20 -14.06 1.14
C GLU A 259 14.32 -13.44 0.31
N ASN A 260 13.95 -12.55 -0.61
CA ASN A 260 14.91 -11.87 -1.49
C ASN A 260 15.90 -11.00 -0.70
N LEU A 261 15.43 -10.25 0.28
CA LEU A 261 16.27 -9.42 1.15
C LEU A 261 17.25 -10.30 1.94
N VAL A 262 16.76 -11.31 2.66
CA VAL A 262 17.58 -12.16 3.54
C VAL A 262 18.59 -13.00 2.74
N LEU A 263 18.20 -13.51 1.57
CA LEU A 263 19.06 -14.38 0.76
C LEU A 263 20.03 -13.60 -0.14
N GLY A 264 20.01 -12.26 -0.15
CA GLY A 264 20.89 -11.44 -0.98
C GLY A 264 20.56 -11.55 -2.48
N VAL A 265 19.28 -11.44 -2.81
CA VAL A 265 18.79 -11.29 -4.18
C VAL A 265 18.90 -9.82 -4.58
N MET A 266 19.38 -9.56 -5.79
CA MET A 266 19.61 -8.21 -6.30
C MET A 266 18.25 -7.54 -6.56
N PRO A 267 17.93 -6.42 -5.90
CA PRO A 267 16.68 -5.72 -6.15
C PRO A 267 16.65 -5.16 -7.58
N VAL A 268 15.46 -5.10 -8.16
CA VAL A 268 15.27 -4.57 -9.51
C VAL A 268 15.25 -3.05 -9.44
N ARG A 269 16.22 -2.41 -10.11
CA ARG A 269 16.29 -0.94 -10.20
C ARG A 269 15.05 -0.39 -10.90
N MET A 270 14.47 0.63 -10.30
CA MET A 270 13.47 1.46 -10.95
C MET A 270 14.20 2.41 -11.91
N ALA A 271 13.63 2.64 -13.09
CA ALA A 271 14.17 3.63 -14.01
C ALA A 271 13.90 5.02 -13.43
N ASP A 272 14.92 5.90 -13.40
CA ASP A 272 14.70 7.33 -13.17
C ASP A 272 13.70 7.81 -14.23
N LEU A 273 12.53 8.26 -13.80
CA LEU A 273 11.53 8.85 -14.69
C LEU A 273 11.87 10.30 -15.06
N GLY A 274 13.01 10.83 -14.56
CA GLY A 274 13.72 12.00 -15.07
C GLY A 274 12.84 13.19 -15.48
N HIS A 275 12.72 14.18 -14.58
CA HIS A 275 12.15 15.49 -14.93
C HIS A 275 12.98 16.27 -15.96
#